data_AF-A0A364K6N8-F1
#
_entry.id   AF-A0A364K6N8-F1
#
_cell.length_a   1.000
_cell.length_b   1.000
_cell.length_c   1.000
_cell.angle_alpha   90.00
_cell.angle_beta   90.00
_cell.angle_gamma   90.00
#
_symmetry.space_group_name_H-M   'P 1'
#
loop_
_entity.id
_entity.type
_entity.pdbx_description
1 polymer ?
#
loop_
_entity_poly.entity_id
_entity_poly.type
_entity_poly.pdbx_seq_one_letter_code
_entity_poly.pdbx_strand_id
1 'polypeptide(L)'
;MSKNSFDHIPVKEISELLEISTQKLPELIRQIMKTFYSPEAASEMGKAVGSLYKELVHAGIPQDIAIKMAHDYMVSLKDLIQTSSFSNKTFYDESSE
;
A
#
# COMPACT_ATOMS: atom_id res chain seq x y z
N MET A 1 -41.32 -10.95 21.96
CA MET A 1 -40.85 -10.18 20.79
C MET A 1 -39.47 -9.60 21.11
N SER A 2 -38.43 -10.10 20.46
CA SER A 2 -37.07 -9.56 20.59
C SER A 2 -37.01 -8.22 19.86
N LYS A 3 -36.68 -7.13 20.57
CA LYS A 3 -36.46 -5.82 19.95
C LYS A 3 -35.11 -5.88 19.21
N ASN A 4 -35.17 -5.89 17.88
CA ASN A 4 -33.99 -5.75 17.04
C ASN A 4 -33.47 -4.31 17.15
N SER A 5 -32.31 -4.12 17.78
CA SER A 5 -31.70 -2.80 18.04
C SER A 5 -31.11 -2.09 16.81
N PHE A 6 -31.58 -2.40 15.59
CA PHE A 6 -31.03 -1.85 14.35
C PHE A 6 -31.85 -0.69 13.74
N ASP A 7 -32.96 -0.30 14.39
CA ASP A 7 -33.99 0.52 13.70
C ASP A 7 -33.69 2.03 13.63
N HIS A 8 -32.68 2.54 14.34
CA HIS A 8 -32.29 3.94 14.24
C HIS A 8 -30.79 4.12 14.50
N ILE A 9 -29.95 3.85 13.51
CA ILE A 9 -28.61 4.44 13.49
C ILE A 9 -28.77 5.83 12.83
N PRO A 10 -28.70 6.94 13.59
CA PRO A 10 -28.85 8.27 13.02
C PRO A 10 -27.73 8.52 12.01
N VAL A 11 -28.09 9.14 10.87
CA VAL A 11 -27.14 9.49 9.79
C VAL A 11 -25.91 10.22 10.33
N LYS A 12 -26.09 11.05 11.36
CA LYS A 12 -25.02 11.75 12.07
C LYS A 12 -23.98 10.82 12.70
N GLU A 13 -24.38 9.73 13.35
CA GLU A 13 -23.44 8.76 13.93
C GLU A 13 -22.66 8.00 12.85
N ILE A 14 -23.29 7.72 11.70
CA ILE A 14 -22.61 7.12 10.54
C ILE A 14 -21.59 8.12 9.98
N SER A 15 -21.97 9.39 9.83
CA SER A 15 -21.06 10.44 9.37
C SER A 15 -19.87 10.63 10.31
N GLU A 16 -20.09 10.68 11.62
CA GLU A 16 -19.01 10.80 12.62
C GLU A 16 -18.10 9.56 12.62
N LEU A 17 -18.65 8.35 12.50
CA LEU A 17 -17.87 7.12 12.40
C LEU A 17 -17.02 7.08 11.11
N LEU A 18 -17.60 7.51 9.99
CA LEU A 18 -16.90 7.60 8.71
C LEU A 18 -15.81 8.68 8.76
N GLU A 19 -16.06 9.84 9.37
CA GLU A 19 -15.07 10.90 9.58
C GLU A 19 -13.89 10.43 10.45
N ILE A 20 -14.17 9.73 11.56
CA ILE A 20 -13.12 9.16 12.41
C ILE A 20 -12.30 8.11 11.63
N SER A 21 -12.96 7.31 10.79
CA SER A 21 -12.30 6.29 9.98
C SER A 21 -11.46 6.90 8.87
N THR A 22 -11.95 7.94 8.18
CA THR A 22 -11.19 8.65 7.14
C THR A 22 -10.03 9.45 7.72
N GLN A 23 -10.09 9.87 8.99
CA GLN A 23 -8.96 10.50 9.68
C GLN A 23 -7.90 9.49 10.12
N LYS A 24 -8.30 8.32 10.65
CA LYS A 24 -7.37 7.35 11.25
C LYS A 24 -6.77 6.35 10.25
N LEU A 25 -7.50 6.03 9.19
CA LEU A 25 -7.05 5.07 8.18
C LEU A 25 -5.79 5.55 7.42
N PRO A 26 -5.66 6.82 7.00
CA PRO A 26 -4.44 7.32 6.37
C PRO A 26 -3.23 7.30 7.30
N GLU A 27 -3.43 7.54 8.60
CA GLU A 27 -2.37 7.48 9.61
C GLU A 27 -1.83 6.05 9.76
N LEU A 28 -2.73 5.05 9.82
CA LEU A 28 -2.38 3.64 9.87
C LEU A 28 -1.59 3.21 8.62
N ILE A 29 -2.06 3.60 7.43
CA ILE A 29 -1.35 3.34 6.17
C ILE A 29 0.03 3.98 6.22
N ARG A 30 0.16 5.26 6.62
CA ARG A 30 1.46 5.93 6.75
C ARG A 30 2.40 5.22 7.73
N GLN A 31 1.90 4.69 8.83
CA GLN A 31 2.72 3.94 9.79
C GLN A 31 3.20 2.61 9.22
N ILE A 32 2.32 1.84 8.57
CA ILE A 32 2.68 0.62 7.84
C ILE A 32 3.73 0.93 6.77
N MET A 33 3.55 2.03 6.04
CA MET A 33 4.50 2.48 5.01
C MET A 33 5.85 2.89 5.60
N LYS A 34 5.90 3.55 6.76
CA LYS A 34 7.17 3.81 7.47
C LYS A 34 7.90 2.52 7.83
N THR A 35 7.17 1.46 8.18
CA THR A 35 7.76 0.13 8.39
C THR A 35 8.30 -0.45 7.09
N PHE A 36 7.61 -0.29 5.96
CA PHE A 36 8.10 -0.73 4.64
C PHE A 36 9.27 0.10 4.08
N TYR A 37 9.44 1.36 4.50
CA TYR A 37 10.60 2.20 4.14
C TYR A 37 11.70 2.20 5.22
N SER A 38 11.62 1.31 6.22
CA SER A 38 12.67 1.20 7.22
C SER A 38 13.96 0.61 6.60
N PRO A 39 15.13 0.86 7.21
CA PRO A 39 16.38 0.23 6.78
C PRO A 39 16.29 -1.31 6.70
N GLU A 40 15.50 -1.92 7.59
CA GLU A 40 15.24 -3.36 7.61
C GLU A 40 14.44 -3.80 6.38
N ALA A 41 13.33 -3.13 6.08
CA ALA A 41 12.51 -3.45 4.90
C ALA A 41 13.27 -3.18 3.59
N ALA A 42 14.08 -2.13 3.53
CA ALA A 42 14.98 -1.88 2.41
C ALA A 42 16.03 -3.01 2.23
N SER A 43 16.56 -3.53 3.35
CA SER A 43 17.50 -4.67 3.35
C SER A 43 16.84 -5.96 2.86
N GLU A 44 15.63 -6.25 3.33
CA GLU A 44 14.86 -7.43 2.89
C GLU A 44 14.48 -7.35 1.40
N MET A 45 14.03 -6.19 0.94
CA MET A 45 13.75 -5.95 -0.48
C MET A 45 15.01 -6.11 -1.34
N GLY A 46 16.15 -5.57 -0.89
CA GLY A 46 17.44 -5.75 -1.57
C GLY A 46 17.87 -7.22 -1.66
N LYS A 47 17.66 -8.00 -0.60
CA LYS A 47 17.90 -9.46 -0.62
C LYS A 47 16.99 -10.17 -1.60
N ALA A 48 15.70 -9.84 -1.64
CA ALA A 48 14.74 -10.46 -2.56
C ALA A 48 15.12 -10.20 -4.02
N VAL A 49 15.41 -8.94 -4.38
CA VAL A 49 15.85 -8.56 -5.73
C VAL A 49 17.17 -9.23 -6.11
N GLY A 50 18.13 -9.27 -5.17
CA GLY A 50 19.42 -9.93 -5.39
C GLY A 50 19.32 -11.44 -5.54
N SER A 51 18.42 -12.10 -4.79
CA SER A 51 18.14 -13.54 -4.95
C SER A 51 17.48 -13.83 -6.29
N LEU A 52 16.49 -13.04 -6.70
CA LEU A 52 15.86 -13.16 -8.01
C LEU A 52 16.90 -13.05 -9.14
N TYR A 53 17.77 -12.03 -9.09
CA TYR A 53 18.86 -11.90 -10.06
C TYR A 53 19.74 -13.16 -10.15
N LYS A 54 20.17 -13.69 -9.00
CA LYS A 54 21.00 -14.90 -8.94
C LYS A 54 20.29 -16.11 -9.55
N GLU A 55 19.01 -16.29 -9.25
CA GLU A 55 18.20 -17.38 -9.80
C GLU A 55 18.02 -17.27 -11.32
N LEU A 56 17.79 -16.05 -11.84
CA LEU A 56 17.68 -15.80 -13.28
C LEU A 56 19.00 -16.15 -13.99
N VAL A 57 20.15 -15.74 -13.43
CA VAL A 57 21.46 -16.09 -13.97
C VAL A 57 21.72 -17.60 -13.90
N HIS A 58 21.37 -18.25 -12.78
CA HIS A 58 21.48 -19.71 -12.65
C HIS A 58 20.59 -20.46 -13.64
N ALA A 59 19.43 -19.91 -13.98
CA ALA A 59 18.54 -20.45 -15.01
C ALA A 59 19.06 -20.24 -16.44
N GLY A 60 20.24 -19.62 -16.61
CA GLY A 60 20.87 -19.39 -17.91
C GLY A 60 20.45 -18.11 -18.61
N ILE A 61 19.76 -17.20 -17.91
CA ILE A 61 19.42 -15.88 -18.46
C ILE A 61 20.70 -15.03 -18.53
N PRO A 62 20.99 -14.39 -19.68
CA PRO A 62 22.12 -13.47 -19.79
C PRO A 62 22.12 -12.39 -18.71
N GLN A 63 23.30 -12.03 -18.20
CA GLN A 63 23.41 -11.14 -17.02
C GLN A 63 22.77 -9.76 -17.23
N ASP A 64 22.91 -9.20 -18.42
CA ASP A 64 22.31 -7.92 -18.81
C ASP A 64 20.78 -7.98 -18.78
N ILE A 65 20.21 -9.09 -19.26
CA ILE A 65 18.77 -9.35 -19.22
C ILE A 65 18.30 -9.62 -17.78
N ALA A 66 19.04 -10.42 -17.02
CA ALA A 66 18.71 -10.75 -15.63
C ALA A 66 18.73 -9.52 -14.71
N ILE A 67 19.71 -8.62 -14.88
CA ILE A 67 19.78 -7.33 -14.17
C ILE A 67 18.55 -6.49 -14.49
N LYS A 68 18.17 -6.41 -15.77
CA LYS A 68 16.99 -5.66 -16.19
C LYS A 68 15.71 -6.23 -15.57
N MET A 69 15.53 -7.55 -15.61
CA MET A 69 14.35 -8.19 -15.03
C MET A 69 14.24 -7.98 -13.51
N ALA A 70 15.34 -8.10 -12.79
CA ALA A 70 15.39 -7.85 -11.35
C ALA A 70 15.08 -6.36 -11.03
N HIS A 71 15.62 -5.43 -11.83
CA HIS A 71 15.29 -4.00 -11.72
C HIS A 71 13.80 -3.73 -11.96
N ASP A 72 13.24 -4.28 -13.04
CA ASP A 72 11.84 -4.06 -13.41
C ASP A 72 10.87 -4.63 -12.35
N TYR A 73 11.23 -5.75 -11.73
CA TYR A 73 10.51 -6.30 -10.57
C TYR A 73 10.53 -5.34 -9.38
N MET A 74 11.69 -4.77 -9.05
CA MET A 74 11.83 -3.78 -7.97
C MET A 74 11.01 -2.51 -8.25
N VAL A 75 11.02 -2.01 -9.49
CA VAL A 75 10.20 -0.86 -9.89
C VAL A 75 8.71 -1.17 -9.75
N SER A 76 8.27 -2.34 -10.21
CA SER A 76 6.87 -2.77 -10.09
C SER A 76 6.42 -2.85 -8.62
N LEU A 77 7.27 -3.36 -7.75
CA LEU A 77 7.02 -3.41 -6.31
C LEU A 77 6.91 -2.00 -5.71
N LYS A 78 7.83 -1.10 -6.05
CA LYS A 78 7.78 0.32 -5.64
C LYS A 78 6.49 0.99 -6.10
N ASP A 79 6.08 0.78 -7.36
CA ASP A 79 4.92 1.45 -7.92
C ASP A 79 3.61 0.94 -7.30
N LEU A 80 3.52 -0.35 -6.95
CA LEU A 80 2.40 -0.90 -6.18
C LEU A 80 2.31 -0.26 -4.79
N ILE A 81 3.44 -0.16 -4.10
CA ILE A 81 3.56 0.46 -2.77
C ILE A 81 3.17 1.93 -2.83
N GLN A 82 3.62 2.66 -3.86
CA GLN A 82 3.29 4.06 -4.08
C GLN A 82 1.81 4.25 -4.42
N THR A 83 1.25 3.44 -5.32
CA THR A 83 -0.17 3.53 -5.71
C THR A 83 -1.09 3.30 -4.51
N SER A 84 -0.74 2.33 -3.66
CA SER A 84 -1.44 2.07 -2.38
C SER A 84 -1.36 3.24 -1.39
N SER A 85 -0.36 4.12 -1.56
CA SER A 85 -0.20 5.36 -0.78
C SER A 85 -0.97 6.56 -1.35
N PHE A 86 -1.30 6.55 -2.65
CA PHE A 86 -1.94 7.67 -3.34
C PHE A 86 -3.48 7.62 -3.37
N SER A 87 -4.12 6.49 -3.09
CA SER A 87 -5.59 6.36 -3.07
C SER A 87 -6.32 7.17 -1.98
N ASN A 88 -5.63 8.02 -1.21
CA ASN A 88 -6.19 8.92 -0.20
C ASN A 88 -6.31 10.39 -0.63
N LYS A 89 -6.00 10.78 -1.88
CA LYS A 89 -5.94 12.22 -2.28
C LYS A 89 -7.10 12.76 -3.16
N THR A 90 -8.06 11.96 -3.63
CA THR A 90 -9.04 12.47 -4.64
C THR A 90 -10.50 12.56 -4.20
N PHE A 91 -10.82 12.68 -2.91
CA PHE A 91 -12.22 12.77 -2.46
C PHE A 91 -12.68 14.14 -1.90
N TYR A 92 -11.87 15.20 -1.99
CA TYR A 92 -12.23 16.51 -1.39
C TYR A 92 -12.13 17.73 -2.33
N ASP A 93 -12.02 17.55 -3.66
CA ASP A 93 -11.75 18.69 -4.58
C ASP A 93 -12.92 19.07 -5.50
N GLU A 94 -14.15 18.59 -5.27
CA GLU A 94 -15.32 18.92 -6.12
C GLU A 94 -16.49 19.60 -5.40
N SER A 95 -16.30 20.10 -4.17
CA SER A 95 -17.37 20.79 -3.42
C SER A 95 -17.05 22.25 -3.11
N SER A 96 -16.39 22.95 -4.02
CA SER A 96 -16.10 24.38 -3.91
C SER A 96 -16.31 25.12 -5.23
N GLU A 97 -17.52 25.05 -5.78
CA GLU A 97 -18.12 26.10 -6.62
C GLU A 97 -19.60 26.28 -6.26
#